data_AF-A0A0Q5YX80-F1
#
_entry.id   AF-A0A0Q5YX80-F1
#
_cell.length_a   1.000
_cell.length_b   1.000
_cell.length_c   1.000
_cell.angle_alpha   90.00
_cell.angle_beta   90.00
_cell.angle_gamma   90.00
#
_symmetry.space_group_name_H-M   'P 1'
#
loop_
_entity.id
_entity.type
_entity.pdbx_description
1 polymer ?
#
loop_
_entity_poly.entity_id
_entity_poly.type
_entity_poly.pdbx_seq_one_letter_code
_entity_poly.pdbx_strand_id
1 'polypeptide(L)'
;MRVLEPLAKLCAILAGVLLTGITLMTCGSLIGRNTTGDSIVGAFELTGVAAGAAIALFMPLCQVRRGNIIVDFFTAGLPERVNDKLDRAGALLLAVLFALLAWRTTLGGINVWQSHSETQIMGFPEWVVYAFMVPAFALTALIGLVQAVSGFGETKPEDPVHAAEEAVQ
;
A
#
# COMPACT_ATOMS: atom_id res chain seq x y z
N MET A 1 -4.80 -2.33 18.43
CA MET A 1 -5.13 -3.28 17.34
C MET A 1 -6.60 -3.28 16.93
N ARG A 2 -7.57 -3.47 17.85
CA ARG A 2 -9.02 -3.60 17.50
C ARG A 2 -9.63 -2.48 16.64
N VAL A 3 -9.12 -1.26 16.69
CA VAL A 3 -9.61 -0.12 15.88
C VAL A 3 -8.78 0.10 14.60
N LEU A 4 -7.50 -0.27 14.60
CA LEU A 4 -6.61 -0.05 13.45
C LEU A 4 -6.82 -1.12 12.37
N GLU A 5 -7.14 -2.35 12.78
CA GLU A 5 -7.40 -3.46 11.88
C GLU A 5 -8.61 -3.25 10.94
N PRO A 6 -9.80 -2.83 11.40
CA PRO A 6 -10.91 -2.55 10.50
C PRO A 6 -10.62 -1.38 9.55
N LEU A 7 -9.83 -0.40 10.01
CA LEU A 7 -9.38 0.72 9.17
C LEU A 7 -8.45 0.23 8.05
N ALA A 8 -7.49 -0.64 8.37
CA ALA A 8 -6.61 -1.25 7.39
C ALA A 8 -7.37 -2.13 6.39
N LYS A 9 -8.37 -2.89 6.85
CA LYS A 9 -9.26 -3.67 5.97
C LYS A 9 -10.07 -2.78 5.04
N LEU A 10 -10.58 -1.64 5.53
CA LEU A 10 -11.28 -0.66 4.70
C LEU A 10 -10.37 -0.11 3.60
N CYS A 11 -9.14 0.29 3.93
CA CYS A 11 -8.16 0.75 2.95
C CYS A 11 -7.88 -0.32 1.88
N ALA A 12 -7.74 -1.59 2.28
CA ALA A 12 -7.54 -2.69 1.34
C ALA A 12 -8.75 -2.95 0.42
N ILE A 13 -9.98 -2.84 0.94
CA ILE A 13 -11.20 -2.96 0.12
C ILE A 13 -11.25 -1.83 -0.92
N LEU A 14 -10.96 -0.59 -0.50
CA LEU A 14 -10.90 0.56 -1.41
C LEU A 14 -9.83 0.36 -2.49
N ALA A 15 -8.66 -0.16 -2.11
CA ALA A 15 -7.58 -0.48 -3.06
C ALA A 15 -8.00 -1.59 -4.04
N GLY A 16 -8.68 -2.63 -3.57
CA GLY A 16 -9.20 -3.71 -4.42
C GLY A 16 -10.22 -3.21 -5.43
N VAL A 17 -11.20 -2.41 -4.98
CA VAL A 17 -12.19 -1.77 -5.87
C VAL A 17 -11.51 -0.88 -6.92
N LEU A 18 -10.51 -0.11 -6.51
CA LEU A 18 -9.73 0.74 -7.42
C LEU A 18 -8.98 -0.09 -8.48
N LEU A 19 -8.32 -1.18 -8.07
CA LEU A 19 -7.64 -2.10 -9.00
C LEU A 19 -8.60 -2.79 -9.98
N THR A 20 -9.77 -3.22 -9.50
CA THR A 20 -10.80 -3.79 -10.38
C THR A 20 -11.27 -2.75 -11.40
N GLY A 21 -11.48 -1.50 -10.97
CA GLY A 21 -11.87 -0.39 -11.85
C GLY A 21 -10.87 -0.15 -12.98
N ILE A 22 -9.58 -0.03 -12.68
CA ILE A 22 -8.55 0.18 -13.71
C ILE A 22 -8.37 -1.04 -14.60
N THR A 23 -8.56 -2.25 -14.06
CA THR A 23 -8.48 -3.49 -14.86
C THR A 23 -9.60 -3.52 -15.88
N LEU A 24 -10.84 -3.22 -15.47
CA LEU A 24 -11.98 -3.13 -16.38
C LEU A 24 -11.79 -2.04 -17.43
N MET A 25 -11.27 -0.87 -17.04
CA MET A 25 -10.93 0.20 -17.96
C MET A 25 -9.89 -0.25 -19.01
N THR A 26 -8.84 -0.93 -18.57
CA THR A 26 -7.76 -1.45 -19.44
C THR A 26 -8.31 -2.49 -20.41
N CYS A 27 -9.11 -3.45 -19.92
CA CYS A 27 -9.79 -4.44 -20.75
C CYS A 27 -10.71 -3.77 -21.78
N GLY A 28 -11.49 -2.77 -21.36
CA GLY A 28 -12.35 -1.98 -22.25
C GLY A 28 -11.55 -1.26 -23.34
N SER A 29 -10.43 -0.62 -22.98
CA SER A 29 -9.55 0.03 -23.95
C SER A 29 -8.92 -0.97 -24.92
N LEU A 30 -8.60 -2.19 -24.46
CA LEU A 30 -8.05 -3.23 -25.32
C LEU A 30 -9.11 -3.74 -26.32
N ILE A 31 -10.35 -3.94 -25.87
CA ILE A 31 -11.45 -4.35 -26.74
C ILE A 31 -11.73 -3.28 -27.79
N GLY A 32 -11.92 -2.02 -27.38
CA GLY A 32 -12.20 -0.90 -28.29
C GLY A 32 -11.12 -0.73 -29.36
N ARG A 33 -9.85 -0.87 -28.97
CA ARG A 33 -8.72 -0.77 -29.90
C ARG A 33 -8.74 -1.88 -30.94
N ASN A 34 -9.16 -3.09 -30.58
CA ASN A 34 -9.19 -4.24 -31.50
C ASN A 34 -10.45 -4.30 -32.36
N THR A 35 -11.59 -3.73 -31.93
CA THR A 35 -12.86 -3.81 -32.67
C THR A 35 -13.15 -2.57 -33.50
N THR A 36 -12.90 -1.38 -32.94
CA THR A 36 -13.35 -0.10 -33.50
C THR A 36 -12.18 0.80 -33.90
N GLY A 37 -10.98 0.50 -33.41
CA GLY A 37 -9.77 1.31 -33.62
C GLY A 37 -9.62 2.46 -32.63
N ASP A 38 -10.66 2.71 -31.82
CA ASP A 38 -10.64 3.74 -30.78
C ASP A 38 -10.02 3.21 -29.48
N SER A 39 -9.18 4.02 -28.84
CA SER A 39 -8.59 3.71 -27.55
C SER A 39 -8.93 4.80 -26.54
N ILE A 40 -8.98 4.44 -25.25
CA ILE A 40 -9.30 5.41 -24.20
C ILE A 40 -8.04 6.26 -23.96
N VAL A 41 -8.06 7.48 -24.48
CA VAL A 41 -6.98 8.47 -24.27
C VAL A 41 -6.85 8.78 -22.79
N GLY A 42 -5.63 8.74 -22.24
CA GLY A 42 -5.37 8.96 -20.82
C GLY A 42 -5.50 7.72 -19.92
N ALA A 43 -5.87 6.54 -20.47
CA ALA A 43 -5.96 5.31 -19.68
C ALA A 43 -4.63 4.93 -19.01
N PHE A 44 -3.50 5.20 -19.68
CA PHE A 44 -2.16 4.95 -19.13
C PHE A 44 -1.88 5.82 -17.89
N GLU A 45 -2.20 7.12 -17.96
CA GLU A 45 -2.01 8.04 -16.84
C GLU A 45 -2.88 7.64 -15.66
N LEU A 46 -4.17 7.37 -15.90
CA LEU A 46 -5.12 6.99 -14.85
C LEU A 46 -4.73 5.67 -14.18
N THR A 47 -4.26 4.70 -14.97
CA THR A 47 -3.78 3.41 -14.46
C THR A 47 -2.55 3.61 -13.57
N GLY A 48 -1.60 4.46 -13.98
CA GLY A 48 -0.39 4.74 -13.20
C GLY A 48 -0.70 5.40 -11.85
N VAL A 49 -1.52 6.45 -11.86
CA VAL A 49 -1.87 7.17 -10.62
C VAL A 49 -2.73 6.33 -9.68
N ALA A 50 -3.69 5.57 -10.22
CA ALA A 50 -4.54 4.69 -9.43
C ALA A 50 -3.76 3.51 -8.86
N ALA A 51 -2.80 2.93 -9.61
CA ALA A 51 -1.92 1.89 -9.09
C ALA A 51 -1.07 2.39 -7.91
N GLY A 52 -0.51 3.61 -8.01
CA GLY A 52 0.22 4.23 -6.91
C GLY A 52 -0.63 4.41 -5.64
N ALA A 53 -1.86 4.89 -5.80
CA ALA A 53 -2.82 5.00 -4.70
C ALA A 53 -3.21 3.63 -4.13
N ALA A 54 -3.46 2.63 -4.97
CA ALA A 54 -3.82 1.27 -4.55
C ALA A 54 -2.70 0.63 -3.72
N ILE A 55 -1.44 0.71 -4.17
CA ILE A 55 -0.29 0.19 -3.43
C ILE A 55 -0.22 0.83 -2.05
N ALA A 56 -0.34 2.16 -1.97
CA ALA A 56 -0.33 2.86 -0.69
C ALA A 56 -1.45 2.38 0.25
N LEU A 57 -2.67 2.22 -0.28
CA LEU A 57 -3.84 1.76 0.47
C LEU A 57 -3.75 0.29 0.93
N PHE A 58 -2.96 -0.56 0.26
CA PHE A 58 -2.69 -1.93 0.73
C PHE A 58 -1.67 -1.99 1.87
N MET A 59 -0.73 -1.05 1.96
CA MET A 59 0.35 -1.07 2.96
C MET A 59 -0.12 -1.22 4.42
N PRO A 60 -1.21 -0.56 4.88
CA PRO A 60 -1.73 -0.77 6.24
C PRO A 60 -2.07 -2.23 6.52
N LEU A 61 -2.75 -2.91 5.58
CA LEU A 61 -3.15 -4.29 5.75
C LEU A 61 -1.93 -5.23 5.74
N CYS A 62 -0.99 -5.00 4.82
CA CYS A 62 0.28 -5.74 4.79
C CYS A 62 1.00 -5.65 6.13
N GLN A 63 1.03 -4.46 6.74
CA GLN A 63 1.71 -4.27 8.02
C GLN A 63 0.94 -4.89 9.20
N VAL A 64 -0.40 -4.90 9.19
CA VAL A 64 -1.19 -5.61 10.22
C VAL A 64 -0.95 -7.12 10.17
N ARG A 65 -0.88 -7.70 8.96
CA ARG A 65 -0.68 -9.15 8.76
C ARG A 65 0.78 -9.61 8.89
N ARG A 66 1.71 -8.68 9.12
CA ARG A 66 3.17 -8.95 9.04
C ARG A 66 3.57 -9.58 7.70
N GLY A 67 2.91 -9.20 6.61
CA GLY A 67 3.18 -9.71 5.26
C GLY A 67 4.39 -9.07 4.57
N ASN A 68 5.12 -8.19 5.25
CA ASN A 68 6.39 -7.66 4.75
C ASN A 68 7.45 -8.76 4.80
N ILE A 69 8.26 -8.89 3.75
CA ILE A 69 9.30 -9.92 3.65
C ILE A 69 10.29 -9.79 4.82
N ILE A 70 10.41 -10.85 5.63
CA ILE A 70 11.38 -10.97 6.72
C ILE A 70 12.49 -11.92 6.26
N VAL A 71 13.75 -11.53 6.49
CA VAL A 71 14.91 -12.36 6.14
C VAL A 71 15.33 -13.17 7.36
N ASP A 72 14.80 -14.39 7.47
CA ASP A 72 15.06 -15.27 8.62
C ASP A 72 16.38 -16.06 8.54
N PHE A 73 17.10 -16.01 7.42
CA PHE A 73 18.35 -16.77 7.21
C PHE A 73 19.44 -16.43 8.25
N PHE A 74 19.50 -15.17 8.69
CA PHE A 74 20.48 -14.74 9.69
C PHE A 74 20.00 -14.94 11.13
N THR A 75 18.69 -15.12 11.35
CA THR A 75 18.09 -15.20 12.67
C THR A 75 17.66 -16.61 13.08
N ALA A 76 17.65 -17.58 12.16
CA ALA A 76 17.26 -18.98 12.39
C ALA A 76 18.02 -19.70 13.52
N GLY A 77 19.24 -19.25 13.86
CA GLY A 77 20.05 -19.83 14.94
C GLY A 77 20.00 -19.07 16.27
N LEU A 78 19.25 -17.96 16.36
CA LEU A 78 19.22 -17.10 17.55
C LEU A 78 18.15 -17.54 18.57
N PRO A 79 18.36 -17.27 19.88
CA PRO A 79 17.33 -17.48 20.88
C PRO A 79 16.10 -16.60 20.61
N GLU A 80 14.89 -17.11 20.90
CA GLU A 80 13.60 -16.45 20.63
C GLU A 80 13.53 -14.99 21.12
N ARG A 81 14.16 -14.70 22.27
CA ARG A 81 14.21 -13.33 22.84
C ARG A 81 15.02 -12.33 22.03
N VAL A 82 16.04 -12.79 21.32
CA VAL A 82 16.85 -11.92 20.45
C VAL A 82 16.11 -11.69 19.14
N ASN A 83 15.44 -12.73 18.64
CA ASN A 83 14.64 -12.65 17.42
C ASN A 83 13.47 -11.67 17.59
N ASP A 84 12.74 -11.74 18.73
CA ASP A 84 11.67 -10.78 19.04
C ASP A 84 12.18 -9.32 19.09
N LYS A 85 13.37 -9.08 19.65
CA LYS A 85 13.96 -7.73 19.67
C LYS A 85 14.31 -7.23 18.27
N LEU A 86 14.85 -8.10 17.41
CA LEU A 86 15.19 -7.76 16.02
C LEU A 86 13.94 -7.46 15.21
N ASP A 87 12.89 -8.29 15.35
CA ASP A 87 11.59 -8.05 14.73
C ASP A 87 11.01 -6.70 15.15
N ARG A 88 11.07 -6.36 16.45
CA ARG A 88 10.55 -5.09 16.97
C ARG A 88 11.35 -3.90 16.47
N ALA A 89 12.67 -4.05 16.35
CA ALA A 89 13.53 -3.05 15.73
C ALA A 89 13.18 -2.87 14.24
N GLY A 90 12.90 -3.96 13.51
CA GLY A 90 12.42 -3.93 12.13
C GLY A 90 11.08 -3.20 11.98
N ALA A 91 10.11 -3.50 12.83
CA ALA A 91 8.83 -2.78 12.85
C ALA A 91 8.97 -1.29 13.21
N LEU A 92 9.89 -0.96 14.12
CA LEU A 92 10.18 0.44 14.47
C LEU A 92 10.79 1.17 13.27
N LEU A 93 11.77 0.56 12.60
CA LEU A 93 12.41 1.13 11.42
C LEU A 93 11.40 1.33 10.30
N LEU A 94 10.54 0.35 10.05
CA LEU A 94 9.45 0.45 9.09
C LEU A 94 8.49 1.61 9.47
N ALA A 95 8.11 1.73 10.75
CA ALA A 95 7.25 2.81 11.22
C ALA A 95 7.87 4.20 10.97
N VAL A 96 9.17 4.36 11.24
CA VAL A 96 9.91 5.60 10.97
C VAL A 96 9.95 5.89 9.47
N LEU A 97 10.24 4.90 8.63
CA LEU A 97 10.25 5.07 7.17
C LEU A 97 8.88 5.51 6.65
N PHE A 98 7.79 4.85 7.09
CA PHE A 98 6.43 5.23 6.68
C PHE A 98 6.00 6.59 7.22
N ALA A 99 6.47 6.99 8.40
CA ALA A 99 6.25 8.34 8.92
C ALA A 99 6.97 9.39 8.07
N LEU A 100 8.22 9.12 7.66
CA LEU A 100 8.97 9.99 6.75
C LEU A 100 8.31 10.08 5.37
N LEU A 101 7.83 8.96 4.82
CA LEU A 101 7.06 8.94 3.58
C LEU A 101 5.77 9.75 3.72
N ALA A 102 4.98 9.54 4.77
CA ALA A 102 3.76 10.32 5.02
C ALA A 102 4.06 11.83 5.08
N TRP A 103 5.12 12.23 5.78
CA TRP A 103 5.55 13.63 5.85
C TRP A 103 5.97 14.19 4.48
N ARG A 104 6.84 13.49 3.75
CA ARG A 104 7.33 13.92 2.43
C ARG A 104 6.22 13.95 1.39
N THR A 105 5.33 12.96 1.39
CA THR A 105 4.16 12.91 0.51
C THR A 105 3.18 14.03 0.85
N THR A 106 3.01 14.41 2.11
CA THR A 106 2.17 15.56 2.48
C THR A 106 2.73 16.87 1.90
N LEU A 107 4.04 17.11 2.06
CA LEU A 107 4.69 18.29 1.48
C LEU A 107 4.62 18.28 -0.05
N GLY A 108 4.77 17.12 -0.69
CA GLY A 108 4.58 16.95 -2.13
C GLY A 108 3.15 17.27 -2.56
N GLY A 109 2.15 16.74 -1.86
CA GLY A 109 0.73 16.98 -2.14
C GLY A 109 0.33 18.45 -2.01
N ILE A 110 0.85 19.16 -1.00
CA ILE A 110 0.64 20.61 -0.85
C ILE A 110 1.25 21.38 -2.02
N ASN A 111 2.47 21.02 -2.45
CA ASN A 111 3.13 21.66 -3.59
C ASN A 111 2.34 21.43 -4.89
N VAL A 112 1.90 20.19 -5.15
CA VAL A 112 1.08 19.82 -6.31
C VAL A 112 -0.25 20.58 -6.33
N TRP A 113 -0.89 20.74 -5.16
CA TRP A 113 -2.11 21.53 -5.03
C TRP A 113 -1.88 23.02 -5.32
N GLN A 114 -0.81 23.61 -4.79
CA GLN A 114 -0.49 25.03 -5.01
C GLN A 114 -0.11 25.31 -6.47
N SER A 115 0.63 24.41 -7.11
CA SER A 115 1.07 24.54 -8.50
C SER A 115 -0.02 24.20 -9.52
N HIS A 116 -1.19 23.70 -9.08
CA HIS A 116 -2.26 23.21 -9.95
C HIS A 116 -1.73 22.18 -10.97
N SER A 117 -0.89 21.26 -10.49
CA SER A 117 -0.27 20.24 -11.35
C SER A 117 -1.31 19.20 -11.78
N GLU A 118 -1.34 18.94 -13.07
CA GLU A 118 -2.27 18.02 -13.73
C GLU A 118 -1.50 17.11 -14.70
N THR A 119 -2.05 15.92 -14.95
CA THR A 119 -1.44 14.99 -15.93
C THR A 119 -1.46 15.57 -17.34
N GLN A 120 -0.45 15.23 -18.14
CA GLN A 120 -0.20 15.93 -19.42
C GLN A 120 -1.24 15.63 -20.50
N ILE A 121 -1.83 14.43 -20.50
CA ILE A 121 -2.76 14.00 -21.54
C ILE A 121 -4.21 14.29 -21.12
N MET A 122 -4.60 13.82 -19.93
CA MET A 122 -5.98 13.90 -19.47
C MET A 122 -6.30 15.19 -18.68
N GLY A 123 -5.28 15.89 -18.17
CA GLY A 123 -5.50 16.99 -17.22
C GLY A 123 -6.00 16.49 -15.86
N PHE A 124 -5.65 15.27 -15.45
CA PHE A 124 -6.12 14.74 -14.17
C PHE A 124 -5.38 15.42 -13.02
N PRO A 125 -6.09 15.94 -12.00
CA PRO A 125 -5.45 16.63 -10.90
C PRO A 125 -4.68 15.67 -9.99
N GLU A 126 -3.35 15.82 -9.96
CA GLU A 126 -2.45 14.85 -9.31
C GLU A 126 -2.62 14.80 -7.78
N TRP A 127 -3.05 15.90 -7.15
CA TRP A 127 -3.21 16.00 -5.69
C TRP A 127 -4.17 14.96 -5.10
N VAL A 128 -5.14 14.47 -5.90
CA VAL A 128 -6.12 13.46 -5.48
C VAL A 128 -5.39 12.19 -5.03
N VAL A 129 -4.34 11.80 -5.75
CA VAL A 129 -3.52 10.62 -5.46
C VAL A 129 -2.84 10.78 -4.10
N TYR A 130 -2.22 11.94 -3.88
CA TYR A 130 -1.57 12.28 -2.61
C TYR A 130 -2.56 12.24 -1.44
N ALA A 131 -3.79 12.71 -1.65
CA ALA A 131 -4.84 12.68 -0.63
C ALA A 131 -5.21 11.26 -0.18
N PHE A 132 -5.10 10.25 -1.06
CA PHE A 132 -5.28 8.84 -0.68
C PHE A 132 -4.01 8.20 -0.09
N MET A 133 -2.83 8.56 -0.59
CA MET A 133 -1.56 7.97 -0.13
C MET A 133 -1.19 8.38 1.29
N VAL A 134 -1.33 9.67 1.63
CA VAL A 134 -0.95 10.22 2.95
C VAL A 134 -1.62 9.51 4.12
N PRO A 135 -2.96 9.35 4.17
CA PRO A 135 -3.62 8.69 5.29
C PRO A 135 -3.25 7.22 5.40
N ALA A 136 -3.03 6.54 4.26
CA ALA A 136 -2.60 5.15 4.25
C ALA A 136 -1.19 5.00 4.85
N PHE A 137 -0.22 5.83 4.45
CA PHE A 137 1.12 5.79 5.01
C PHE A 137 1.16 6.18 6.49
N ALA A 138 0.38 7.18 6.91
CA ALA A 138 0.25 7.55 8.31
C ALA A 138 -0.33 6.39 9.15
N LEU A 139 -1.33 5.69 8.62
CA LEU A 139 -1.91 4.52 9.26
C LEU A 139 -0.90 3.36 9.36
N THR A 140 -0.15 3.07 8.30
CA THR A 140 0.94 2.07 8.31
C THR A 140 2.00 2.40 9.36
N ALA A 141 2.42 3.66 9.44
CA ALA A 141 3.38 4.12 10.44
C ALA A 141 2.87 3.90 11.87
N LEU A 142 1.60 4.24 12.12
CA LEU A 142 0.96 4.04 13.42
C LEU A 142 0.87 2.55 13.79
N ILE A 143 0.48 1.70 12.85
CA ILE A 143 0.40 0.24 13.03
C ILE A 143 1.79 -0.33 13.34
N GLY A 144 2.83 0.09 12.60
CA GLY A 144 4.21 -0.33 12.85
C GLY A 144 4.73 0.10 14.22
N LEU A 145 4.43 1.34 14.64
CA LEU A 145 4.84 1.87 15.94
C LEU A 145 4.18 1.09 17.09
N VAL A 146 2.87 0.79 16.96
CA VAL A 146 2.16 -0.03 17.95
C VAL A 146 2.75 -1.43 18.05
N GLN A 147 3.11 -2.07 16.92
CA GLN A 147 3.77 -3.38 16.93
C GLN A 147 5.17 -3.34 17.56
N ALA A 148 5.95 -2.29 17.29
CA ALA A 148 7.27 -2.13 17.90
C ALA A 148 7.20 -1.98 19.42
N VAL A 149 6.21 -1.23 19.93
CA VAL A 149 6.05 -0.94 21.37
C VAL A 149 5.37 -2.09 22.11
N SER A 150 4.24 -2.59 21.61
CA SER A 150 3.45 -3.63 22.27
C SER A 150 3.99 -5.05 22.05
N GLY A 151 4.93 -5.22 21.12
CA GLY A 151 5.34 -6.53 20.63
C GLY A 151 4.34 -7.09 19.62
N PHE A 152 4.74 -8.15 18.93
CA PHE A 152 3.86 -8.90 18.06
C PHE A 152 3.10 -9.88 18.94
N GLY A 153 1.78 -9.77 19.00
CA GLY A 153 0.97 -10.82 19.65
C GLY A 153 1.08 -12.15 18.89
N GLU A 154 0.19 -13.09 19.16
CA GLU A 154 0.05 -14.38 18.42
C GLU A 154 -0.19 -14.26 16.89
N THR A 155 -0.09 -13.06 16.32
CA THR A 155 -0.02 -12.82 14.88
C THR A 155 1.28 -13.40 14.31
N LYS A 156 1.21 -14.69 13.96
CA LYS A 156 2.24 -15.39 13.20
C LYS A 156 2.41 -14.72 11.83
N PRO A 157 3.64 -14.59 11.30
CA PRO A 157 3.85 -14.16 9.91
C PRO A 157 2.97 -14.98 8.96
N GLU A 158 2.31 -14.31 8.02
CA GLU A 158 1.49 -14.95 6.99
C GLU A 158 2.41 -15.86 6.15
N ASP A 159 2.09 -17.16 6.07
CA ASP A 159 2.90 -18.11 5.32
C ASP A 159 2.77 -17.83 3.82
N PRO A 160 3.85 -17.45 3.11
CA PRO A 160 3.79 -17.08 1.70
C PRO A 160 3.33 -18.25 0.81
N VAL A 161 3.52 -19.51 1.22
CA VAL A 161 3.04 -20.68 0.45
C VAL A 161 1.52 -20.78 0.56
N HIS A 162 0.98 -20.61 1.77
CA HIS A 162 -0.45 -20.72 2.00
C HIS A 162 -1.22 -19.54 1.38
N ALA A 163 -0.68 -18.32 1.48
CA ALA A 163 -1.28 -17.15 0.83
C ALA A 163 -1.27 -17.26 -0.71
N ALA A 164 -0.24 -17.90 -1.29
CA ALA A 164 -0.19 -18.18 -2.72
C ALA A 164 -1.23 -19.24 -3.14
N GLU A 165 -1.49 -20.25 -2.32
CA GLU A 165 -2.55 -21.23 -2.56
C GLU A 165 -3.95 -20.60 -2.48
N GLU A 166 -4.22 -19.77 -1.46
CA GLU A 166 -5.52 -19.07 -1.34
C GLU A 166 -5.77 -18.08 -2.48
N ALA A 167 -4.74 -17.40 -3.00
CA ALA A 167 -4.91 -16.45 -4.10
C ALA A 167 -5.18 -17.11 -5.46
N VAL A 168 -4.91 -18.41 -5.59
CA VAL A 168 -5.11 -19.20 -6.83
C VAL A 168 -6.45 -19.94 -6.82
N GLN A 169 -7.10 -20.07 -5.65
CA GLN A 169 -8.44 -20.66 -5.48
C GLN A 169 -9.56 -19.65 -5.71
#